data_AF-A0A2V8QU92-F1
#
_entry.id   AF-A0A2V8QU92-F1
#
_cell.length_a   1.000
_cell.length_b   1.000
_cell.length_c   1.000
_cell.angle_alpha   90.00
_cell.angle_beta   90.00
_cell.angle_gamma   90.00
#
_symmetry.space_group_name_H-M   'P 1'
#
loop_
_entity.id
_entity.type
_entity.pdbx_description
1 polymer ?
#
loop_
_entity_poly.entity_id
_entity_poly.type
_entity_poly.pdbx_seq_one_letter_code
_entity_poly.pdbx_strand_id
1 'polypeptide(L)'
;IFAEAGHKVIVTRDDKPVDGDLAIVLTSLVDYRHEVEWAEKVKARGTKVGFVGTAATHLPELFNNAGDFVISGEPEAAAIRIATGEDPSGLVLSPQ
;
A
#
# COMPACT_ATOMS: atom_id res chain seq x y z
N ILE A 1 0.92 10.47 10.56
CA ILE A 1 0.95 10.89 9.14
C ILE A 1 -0.46 11.07 8.56
N PHE A 2 -1.14 10.04 8.05
CA PHE A 2 -2.45 10.23 7.37
C PHE A 2 -3.52 10.87 8.26
N ALA A 3 -3.69 10.40 9.50
CA ALA A 3 -4.66 10.99 10.42
C ALA A 3 -4.33 12.46 10.77
N GLU A 4 -3.05 12.78 10.93
CA GLU A 4 -2.59 14.15 11.22
C GLU A 4 -2.79 15.09 10.02
N ALA A 5 -2.75 14.54 8.80
CA ALA A 5 -3.08 15.26 7.57
C ALA A 5 -4.62 15.37 7.33
N GLY A 6 -5.45 14.91 8.28
CA GLY A 6 -6.90 15.06 8.21
C GLY A 6 -7.65 13.88 7.55
N HIS A 7 -6.95 12.79 7.21
CA HIS A 7 -7.58 11.61 6.62
C HIS A 7 -8.23 10.71 7.68
N LYS A 8 -9.34 10.06 7.33
CA LYS A 8 -9.93 9.01 8.16
C LYS A 8 -9.10 7.73 8.01
N VAL A 9 -8.42 7.33 9.09
CA VAL A 9 -7.57 6.13 9.08
C VAL A 9 -8.25 4.99 9.83
N ILE A 10 -8.28 3.82 9.21
CA ILE A 10 -8.72 2.56 9.82
C ILE A 10 -7.53 1.59 9.74
N VAL A 11 -7.17 0.98 10.86
CA VAL A 11 -6.14 -0.05 10.92
C VAL A 11 -6.81 -1.40 11.10
N THR A 12 -6.63 -2.30 10.15
CA THR A 12 -7.10 -3.67 10.23
C THR A 12 -5.94 -4.62 10.52
N ARG A 13 -6.28 -5.79 11.09
CA ARG A 13 -5.34 -6.91 11.30
C ARG A 13 -5.89 -8.22 10.77
N ASP A 14 -7.10 -8.21 10.24
CA ASP A 14 -7.75 -9.32 9.61
C ASP A 14 -7.95 -9.02 8.12
N ASP A 15 -8.30 -10.05 7.36
CA ASP A 15 -8.47 -9.94 5.90
C ASP A 15 -9.80 -9.30 5.51
N LYS A 16 -10.54 -8.74 6.47
CA LYS A 16 -11.84 -8.17 6.19
C LYS A 16 -11.63 -6.90 5.35
N PRO A 17 -12.18 -6.87 4.13
CA PRO A 17 -12.09 -5.70 3.30
C PRO A 17 -12.86 -4.55 3.97
N VAL A 18 -12.24 -3.38 4.01
CA VAL A 18 -12.83 -2.14 4.52
C VAL A 18 -12.95 -1.18 3.34
N ASP A 19 -14.10 -0.54 3.22
CA ASP A 19 -14.32 0.45 2.18
C ASP A 19 -13.48 1.71 2.45
N GLY A 20 -12.75 2.16 1.44
CA GLY A 20 -11.93 3.36 1.48
C GLY A 20 -11.37 3.70 0.10
N ASP A 21 -10.86 4.93 -0.02
CA ASP A 21 -10.26 5.41 -1.26
C ASP A 21 -8.86 4.81 -1.49
N LEU A 22 -8.15 4.53 -0.40
CA LEU A 22 -6.77 4.05 -0.37
C LEU A 22 -6.56 2.97 0.69
N ALA A 23 -5.94 1.86 0.30
CA ALA A 23 -5.42 0.83 1.19
C ALA A 23 -3.90 0.73 1.07
N ILE A 24 -3.21 0.72 2.21
CA ILE A 24 -1.76 0.53 2.31
C ILE A 24 -1.50 -0.77 3.05
N VAL A 25 -0.87 -1.72 2.36
CA VAL A 25 -0.61 -3.08 2.85
C VAL A 25 0.85 -3.19 3.25
N LEU A 26 1.09 -3.47 4.53
CA LEU A 26 2.41 -3.88 5.00
C LEU A 26 2.66 -5.31 4.54
N THR A 27 3.67 -5.51 3.70
CA THR A 27 3.98 -6.80 3.11
C THR A 27 5.21 -7.46 3.72
N SER A 28 5.16 -8.80 3.79
CA SER A 28 6.29 -9.66 4.13
C SER A 28 6.56 -10.72 3.06
N LEU A 29 7.81 -11.19 2.97
CA LEU A 29 8.16 -12.28 2.03
C LEU A 29 7.44 -13.59 2.36
N VAL A 30 7.01 -13.77 3.62
CA VAL A 30 6.36 -14.99 4.07
C VAL A 30 4.92 -15.07 3.54
N ASP A 31 4.23 -13.93 3.47
CA ASP A 31 2.77 -13.90 3.23
C ASP A 31 2.32 -13.14 1.98
N TYR A 32 3.26 -12.72 1.14
CA TYR A 32 2.98 -11.89 -0.05
C TYR A 32 1.88 -12.44 -0.97
N ARG A 33 1.71 -13.76 -1.04
CA ARG A 33 0.68 -14.38 -1.89
C ARG A 33 -0.73 -14.07 -1.38
N HIS A 34 -0.96 -14.20 -0.07
CA HIS A 34 -2.26 -13.89 0.52
C HIS A 34 -2.53 -12.38 0.43
N GLU A 35 -1.52 -11.55 0.67
CA GLU A 35 -1.60 -10.09 0.54
C GLU A 35 -1.95 -9.66 -0.89
N VAL A 36 -1.38 -10.33 -1.91
CA VAL A 36 -1.70 -10.12 -3.33
C VAL A 36 -3.15 -10.50 -3.63
N GLU A 37 -3.61 -11.68 -3.22
CA GLU A 37 -5.00 -12.12 -3.44
C GLU A 37 -6.01 -11.20 -2.75
N TRP A 38 -5.66 -10.68 -1.58
CA TRP A 38 -6.48 -9.70 -0.87
C TRP A 38 -6.55 -8.38 -1.63
N ALA A 39 -5.40 -7.88 -2.10
CA ALA A 39 -5.31 -6.64 -2.85
C ALA A 39 -6.16 -6.69 -4.13
N GLU A 40 -6.11 -7.79 -4.89
CA GLU A 40 -6.93 -7.97 -6.09
C GLU A 40 -8.43 -7.85 -5.78
N LYS A 41 -8.90 -8.46 -4.68
CA LYS A 41 -10.31 -8.40 -4.25
C LYS A 41 -10.74 -7.00 -3.82
N VAL A 42 -9.83 -6.23 -3.22
CA VAL A 42 -10.07 -4.86 -2.77
C VAL A 42 -10.06 -3.90 -3.96
N LYS A 43 -9.11 -4.05 -4.88
CA LYS A 43 -9.07 -3.28 -6.13
C LYS A 43 -10.30 -3.47 -7.00
N ALA A 44 -10.83 -4.69 -7.07
CA ALA A 44 -12.07 -4.97 -7.80
C ALA A 44 -13.29 -4.17 -7.27
N ARG A 45 -13.20 -3.58 -6.07
CA ARG A 45 -14.24 -2.73 -5.47
C ARG A 45 -14.00 -1.24 -5.71
N GLY A 46 -12.91 -0.86 -6.38
CA GLY A 46 -12.55 0.52 -6.70
C GLY A 46 -11.61 1.19 -5.70
N THR A 47 -11.13 0.49 -4.67
CA THR A 47 -10.13 1.01 -3.74
C THR A 47 -8.73 0.96 -4.37
N LYS A 48 -7.98 2.06 -4.31
CA LYS A 48 -6.57 2.08 -4.72
C LYS A 48 -5.71 1.33 -3.70
N VAL A 49 -4.84 0.43 -4.14
CA VAL A 49 -4.01 -0.41 -3.24
C VAL A 49 -2.53 -0.14 -3.46
N GLY A 50 -1.78 0.02 -2.36
CA GLY A 50 -0.33 0.10 -2.38
C GLY A 50 0.34 -0.83 -1.38
N PHE A 51 1.57 -1.24 -1.69
CA PHE A 51 2.37 -2.11 -0.84
C PHE A 51 3.59 -1.41 -0.25
N VAL A 52 3.93 -1.73 1.00
CA VAL A 52 5.08 -1.19 1.73
C VAL A 52 5.79 -2.26 2.55
N GLY A 53 7.05 -2.03 2.91
CA GLY A 53 7.82 -2.93 3.78
C GLY A 53 8.93 -3.67 3.04
N THR A 54 9.58 -4.62 3.72
CA THR A 54 10.82 -5.25 3.24
C THR A 54 10.63 -5.96 1.89
N ALA A 55 9.51 -6.67 1.70
CA ALA A 55 9.23 -7.34 0.44
C ALA A 55 8.99 -6.34 -0.70
N ALA A 56 8.23 -5.26 -0.44
CA ALA A 56 8.00 -4.20 -1.42
C ALA A 56 9.29 -3.48 -1.84
N THR A 57 10.21 -3.24 -0.90
CA THR A 57 11.48 -2.55 -1.17
C THR A 57 12.47 -3.40 -1.96
N HIS A 58 12.61 -4.69 -1.64
CA HIS A 58 13.63 -5.53 -2.25
C HIS A 58 13.15 -6.37 -3.43
N LEU A 59 11.84 -6.65 -3.50
CA LEU A 59 11.21 -7.49 -4.52
C LEU A 59 9.87 -6.87 -4.99
N PRO A 60 9.86 -5.60 -5.45
CA PRO A 60 8.63 -4.91 -5.85
C PRO A 60 7.85 -5.63 -6.96
N GLU A 61 8.54 -6.42 -7.80
CA GLU A 61 7.95 -7.17 -8.89
C GLU A 61 6.91 -8.21 -8.45
N LEU A 62 6.94 -8.65 -7.18
CA LEU A 62 5.95 -9.54 -6.61
C LEU A 62 4.55 -8.91 -6.57
N PHE A 63 4.47 -7.58 -6.62
CA PHE A 63 3.24 -6.82 -6.39
C PHE A 63 2.74 -6.05 -7.63
N ASN A 64 3.51 -6.04 -8.73
CA ASN A 64 3.25 -5.22 -9.92
C ASN A 64 1.84 -5.41 -10.53
N ASN A 65 1.27 -6.60 -10.43
CA ASN A 65 -0.06 -6.91 -10.98
C ASN A 65 -1.19 -6.77 -9.95
N ALA A 66 -0.85 -6.75 -8.66
CA ALA A 66 -1.80 -6.77 -7.56
C ALA A 66 -2.05 -5.38 -6.95
N GLY A 67 -1.07 -4.49 -7.07
CA GLY A 67 -1.12 -3.12 -6.53
C GLY A 67 -1.34 -2.09 -7.63
N ASP A 68 -1.77 -0.90 -7.25
CA ASP A 68 -1.68 0.29 -8.10
C ASP A 68 -0.33 0.97 -7.94
N PHE A 69 0.32 0.78 -6.79
CA PHE A 69 1.67 1.25 -6.53
C PHE A 69 2.43 0.38 -5.51
N VAL A 70 3.75 0.51 -5.50
CA VAL A 70 4.64 -0.15 -4.55
C VAL A 70 5.64 0.88 -4.06
N ILE A 71 5.73 1.07 -2.74
CA ILE A 71 6.75 1.96 -2.16
C ILE A 71 8.02 1.16 -1.92
N SER A 72 9.11 1.62 -2.54
CA SER A 72 10.45 1.09 -2.33
C SER A 72 11.29 2.08 -1.54
N GLY A 73 11.64 1.70 -0.31
CA GLY A 73 12.34 2.54 0.67
C GLY A 73 11.50 2.79 1.93
N GLU A 74 11.78 3.87 2.64
CA GLU A 74 11.08 4.31 3.83
C GLU A 74 9.61 4.66 3.52
N PRO A 75 8.64 3.94 4.09
CA PRO A 75 7.23 4.20 3.83
C PRO A 75 6.75 5.55 4.38
N GLU A 76 7.36 6.06 5.44
CA GLU A 76 6.97 7.32 6.09
C GLU A 76 7.16 8.52 5.16
N ALA A 77 8.30 8.58 4.45
CA ALA A 77 8.59 9.67 3.52
C ALA A 77 7.61 9.68 2.33
N ALA A 78 7.28 8.52 1.78
CA ALA A 78 6.27 8.41 0.73
C ALA A 78 4.86 8.72 1.27
N ALA A 79 4.52 8.23 2.46
CA ALA A 79 3.23 8.47 3.10
C ALA A 79 2.96 9.96 3.35
N ILE A 80 3.99 10.75 3.70
CA ILE A 80 3.86 12.21 3.83
C ILE A 80 3.41 12.83 2.50
N ARG A 81 4.06 12.47 1.38
CA ARG A 81 3.71 13.04 0.07
C ARG A 81 2.29 12.65 -0.37
N ILE A 82 1.95 11.38 -0.22
CA ILE A 82 0.61 10.85 -0.54
C ILE A 82 -0.45 11.54 0.33
N ALA A 83 -0.19 11.68 1.64
CA ALA A 83 -1.11 12.36 2.55
C ALA A 83 -1.34 13.84 2.17
N THR A 84 -0.38 14.49 1.52
CA THR A 84 -0.50 15.86 1.01
C THR A 84 -1.08 15.98 -0.40
N GLY A 85 -1.49 14.87 -1.02
CA GLY A 85 -2.20 14.85 -2.30
C GLY A 85 -1.40 14.35 -3.51
N GLU A 86 -0.20 13.80 -3.31
CA GLU A 86 0.47 13.04 -4.37
C GLU A 86 -0.38 11.80 -4.72
N ASP A 87 -0.70 11.61 -6.01
CA ASP A 87 -1.42 10.41 -6.46
C ASP A 87 -0.43 9.29 -6.81
N PRO A 88 -0.29 8.25 -5.97
CA PRO A 88 0.72 7.23 -6.18
C PRO A 88 0.31 6.27 -7.31
N SER A 89 1.30 5.90 -8.12
CA SER A 89 1.17 4.89 -9.18
C SER A 89 2.52 4.23 -9.48
N GLY A 90 2.50 2.94 -9.83
CA GLY A 90 3.69 2.17 -10.18
C GLY A 90 4.71 2.07 -9.05
N LEU A 91 6.00 2.06 -9.39
CA LEU A 91 7.06 2.03 -8.39
C LEU A 91 7.30 3.43 -7.82
N VAL A 92 7.00 3.62 -6.54
CA VAL A 92 7.21 4.86 -5.79
C VAL A 92 8.54 4.76 -5.04
N LEU A 93 9.55 5.48 -5.52
CA LEU A 93 10.85 5.55 -4.85
C LEU A 93 10.77 6.44 -3.61
N SER A 94 11.39 5.97 -2.53
CA SER A 94 11.53 6.66 -1.26
C SER A 94 13.00 6.56 -0.79
N PRO A 95 13.47 7.44 0.11
CA PRO A 95 14.77 7.29 0.76
C PRO A 95 14.96 5.89 1.36
N GLN A 96 16.22 5.43 1.50
CA GLN A 96 16.56 4.14 2.10
C GLN A 96 16.99 4.29 3.57
#